data_AF-A0A2V5U770-F1
#
_entry.id   AF-A0A2V5U770-F1
#
_cell.length_a   1.000
_cell.length_b   1.000
_cell.length_c   1.000
_cell.angle_alpha   90.00
_cell.angle_beta   90.00
_cell.angle_gamma   90.00
#
_symmetry.space_group_name_H-M   'P 1'
#
loop_
_entity.id
_entity.type
_entity.pdbx_description
1 polymer ?
#
loop_
_entity_poly.entity_id
_entity_poly.type
_entity_poly.pdbx_seq_one_letter_code
_entity_poly.pdbx_strand_id
1 'polypeptide(L)' 'MADNSWSWSTAWQGSTPETLGKPKYEADRKTCVLKVKLEPNNTYAYWLNSEKFKNFKDRQGHSAVPYLLVFQTKNK' A
#
# COMPACT_ATOMS: atom_id res chain seq x y z
N MET A 1 -8.04 -4.15 12.03
CA MET A 1 -8.33 -3.63 10.68
C MET A 1 -9.61 -4.24 10.13
N ALA A 2 -10.23 -3.58 9.15
CA ALA A 2 -11.44 -4.04 8.46
C ALA A 2 -11.14 -4.40 7.00
N ASP A 3 -11.64 -5.54 6.53
CA ASP A 3 -11.50 -5.96 5.13
C ASP A 3 -12.16 -4.94 4.18
N ASN A 4 -11.63 -4.84 2.96
CA ASN A 4 -12.04 -3.86 1.93
C ASN A 4 -11.85 -2.38 2.33
N SER A 5 -11.13 -2.12 3.42
CA SER A 5 -10.77 -0.77 3.87
C SER A 5 -9.26 -0.59 3.82
N TRP A 6 -8.78 -0.01 2.72
CA TRP A 6 -7.38 0.37 2.51
C TRP A 6 -7.28 1.54 1.53
N SER A 7 -6.26 2.36 1.73
CA SER A 7 -5.87 3.41 0.78
C SER A 7 -4.41 3.18 0.41
N TRP A 8 -4.21 2.49 -0.71
CA TRP A 8 -2.94 2.44 -1.42
C TRP A 8 -2.98 3.54 -2.48
N SER A 9 -2.21 4.61 -2.29
CA SER A 9 -2.23 5.77 -3.20
C SER A 9 -0.87 5.99 -3.84
N THR A 10 -0.88 6.49 -5.07
CA THR A 10 0.32 6.86 -5.81
C THR A 10 1.00 8.06 -5.16
N ALA A 11 2.33 8.04 -5.05
CA ALA A 11 3.11 9.17 -4.52
C ALA A 11 3.48 10.17 -5.62
N TRP A 12 3.77 9.68 -6.83
CA TRP A 12 3.94 10.44 -8.06
C TRP A 12 3.45 9.60 -9.25
N GLN A 13 3.32 10.19 -10.44
CA GLN A 13 2.90 9.43 -11.62
C GLN A 13 3.89 8.30 -11.93
N GLY A 14 3.41 7.06 -11.91
CA GLY A 14 4.26 5.88 -12.13
C GLY A 14 5.02 5.38 -10.90
N SER A 15 4.77 5.91 -9.69
CA SER A 15 5.45 5.45 -8.48
C SER A 15 5.07 4.04 -8.04
N THR A 16 3.92 3.53 -8.49
CA THR A 16 3.39 2.23 -8.06
C THR A 16 3.63 1.18 -9.13
N PRO A 17 4.13 -0.02 -8.77
CA PRO A 17 4.22 -1.14 -9.68
C PRO A 17 2.85 -1.65 -10.14
N GLU A 18 2.85 -2.50 -11.17
CA GLU A 18 1.68 -3.23 -11.62
C GLU A 18 1.17 -4.16 -10.50
N THR A 19 -0.12 -4.06 -10.18
CA THR A 19 -0.77 -4.88 -9.16
C THR A 19 -1.20 -6.23 -9.71
N LEU A 20 -0.80 -7.31 -9.04
CA LEU A 20 -1.15 -8.69 -9.40
C LEU A 20 -2.29 -9.20 -8.50
N GLY A 21 -3.50 -8.70 -8.76
CA GLY A 21 -4.71 -9.04 -8.00
C GLY A 21 -5.12 -7.97 -7.00
N LYS A 22 -6.05 -8.33 -6.11
CA LYS A 22 -6.62 -7.42 -5.11
C LYS A 22 -5.84 -7.50 -3.79
N PRO A 23 -5.67 -6.38 -3.07
CA PRO A 23 -5.15 -6.41 -1.71
C PRO A 23 -6.09 -7.22 -0.79
N LYS A 24 -5.49 -7.85 0.23
CA LYS A 24 -6.19 -8.64 1.25
C LYS A 24 -5.52 -8.51 2.60
N TYR A 25 -6.25 -8.72 3.68
CA TYR A 25 -5.61 -9.00 4.97
C TYR A 25 -5.24 -10.47 5.08
N GLU A 26 -4.14 -10.74 5.77
CA GLU A 26 -3.84 -12.08 6.29
C GLU A 26 -4.81 -12.45 7.43
N ALA A 27 -4.81 -13.73 7.82
CA ALA A 27 -5.79 -14.29 8.76
C ALA A 27 -5.85 -13.55 10.11
N ASP A 28 -4.71 -13.03 10.58
CA ASP A 28 -4.60 -12.28 11.84
C ASP A 28 -5.11 -10.83 11.76
N ARG A 29 -5.44 -10.36 10.55
CA ARG A 29 -5.87 -8.99 10.23
C ARG A 29 -4.91 -7.89 10.69
N LYS A 30 -3.62 -8.21 10.80
CA LYS A 30 -2.56 -7.26 11.14
C LYS A 30 -1.70 -6.88 9.93
N THR A 31 -1.66 -7.74 8.92
CA THR A 31 -0.92 -7.49 7.68
C THR A 31 -1.86 -7.37 6.49
N CYS A 32 -1.80 -6.26 5.75
CA CYS A 32 -2.45 -6.11 4.45
C CYS A 32 -1.43 -6.35 3.34
N VAL A 33 -1.69 -7.32 2.48
CA VAL A 33 -0.80 -7.75 1.40
C VAL A 33 -1.36 -7.30 0.06
N LEU A 34 -0.53 -6.63 -0.74
CA LEU A 34 -0.77 -6.34 -2.15
C LEU A 34 0.36 -6.97 -2.97
N LYS A 35 0.04 -7.96 -3.80
CA LYS A 35 1.02 -8.59 -4.68
C LYS A 35 1.27 -7.69 -5.89
N VAL A 36 2.52 -7.53 -6.27
CA VAL A 36 2.94 -6.62 -7.35
C VAL A 36 4.03 -7.24 -8.20
N LYS A 37 4.16 -6.76 -9.44
CA LYS A 37 5.28 -7.06 -10.32
C LYS A 37 6.35 -5.98 -10.19
N LEU A 38 7.57 -6.38 -9.84
CA LEU A 38 8.70 -5.47 -9.67
C LEU A 38 9.70 -5.64 -10.81
N GLU A 39 10.14 -4.53 -11.38
CA GLU A 39 11.26 -4.48 -12.31
C GLU A 39 12.54 -4.07 -11.56
N PRO A 40 13.73 -4.56 -11.97
CA PRO A 40 15.00 -4.24 -11.31
C PRO A 40 15.44 -2.79 -11.59
N ASN A 41 16.28 -2.26 -10.70
CA ASN A 41 16.77 -0.88 -10.74
C ASN A 41 15.67 0.19 -10.85
N ASN A 42 14.55 -0.01 -10.14
CA ASN A 42 13.44 0.94 -10.11
C ASN A 42 13.11 1.36 -8.68
N THR A 43 12.81 2.64 -8.52
CA THR A 43 12.30 3.21 -7.27
C THR A 43 10.78 3.24 -7.30
N TYR A 44 10.16 2.63 -6.30
CA TYR A 44 8.72 2.58 -6.13
C TYR A 44 8.30 3.27 -4.83
N ALA A 45 7.08 3.82 -4.82
CA ALA A 45 6.47 4.33 -3.61
C ALA A 45 4.95 4.16 -3.58
N TYR A 46 4.45 3.95 -2.37
CA TYR A 46 3.04 3.98 -2.01
C TYR A 46 2.81 4.89 -0.81
N TRP A 47 1.73 5.65 -0.86
CA TRP A 47 1.09 6.18 0.34
C TRP A 47 0.16 5.11 0.93
N LEU A 48 0.41 4.70 2.16
CA LEU A 48 -0.53 3.95 3.01
C LEU A 48 -1.31 4.96 3.83
N ASN A 49 -2.54 5.23 3.39
CA ASN A 49 -3.20 6.50 3.65
C ASN A 49 -2.38 7.71 3.14
N SER A 50 -3.07 8.81 2.87
CA SER A 50 -2.52 10.10 2.51
C SER A 50 -3.33 11.20 3.22
N GLU A 51 -2.99 12.45 2.95
CA GLU A 51 -3.80 13.58 3.41
C GLU A 51 -5.27 13.46 2.97
N LYS A 52 -5.50 12.97 1.73
CA LYS A 52 -6.83 12.88 1.11
C LYS A 52 -7.51 11.52 1.30
N PHE A 53 -6.75 10.43 1.40
CA PHE A 53 -7.30 9.06 1.43
C PHE A 53 -6.93 8.35 2.74
N LYS A 54 -7.91 7.94 3.55
CA LYS A 54 -7.66 7.48 4.94
C LYS A 54 -8.32 6.14 5.29
N ASN A 55 -8.36 5.19 4.36
CA ASN A 55 -9.13 3.95 4.51
C ASN A 55 -8.39 2.79 5.19
N PHE A 56 -7.09 2.88 5.45
CA PHE A 56 -6.50 2.05 6.51
C PHE A 56 -6.98 2.57 7.86
N LYS A 57 -7.93 1.85 8.47
CA LYS A 57 -8.54 2.18 9.76
C LYS A 57 -8.89 0.96 10.58
N ASP A 58 -9.02 1.15 11.89
CA ASP A 58 -9.53 0.13 12.79
C ASP A 58 -11.05 -0.10 12.59
N ARG A 59 -11.63 -1.00 13.40
CA ARG A 59 -13.06 -1.31 13.31
C ARG A 59 -13.97 -0.20 13.84
N GLN A 60 -13.42 0.73 14.63
CA GLN A 60 -14.14 1.89 15.16
C GLN A 60 -14.07 3.09 14.20
N GLY A 61 -13.27 2.98 13.13
CA GLY A 61 -13.13 4.00 12.10
C GLY A 61 -11.93 4.92 12.31
N HIS A 62 -11.06 4.65 13.29
CA HIS A 62 -9.85 5.44 13.50
C HIS A 62 -8.82 5.13 12.41
N SER A 63 -8.53 6.13 11.58
CA SER A 63 -7.54 6.01 10.51
C SER A 63 -6.12 5.90 11.06
N ALA A 64 -5.33 5.00 10.48
CA ALA A 64 -3.90 4.97 10.66
C ALA A 64 -3.27 6.27 10.14
N VAL A 65 -2.18 6.69 10.79
CA VAL A 65 -1.37 7.84 10.35
C VAL A 65 -0.87 7.57 8.92
N PRO A 66 -0.92 8.57 8.00
CA PRO A 66 -0.34 8.45 6.67
C PRO A 66 1.12 8.04 6.70
N TYR A 67 1.50 7.10 5.84
CA TYR A 67 2.86 6.59 5.76
C TYR A 67 3.32 6.46 4.31
N LEU A 68 4.45 7.08 3.97
CA LEU A 68 5.09 6.94 2.67
C LEU A 68 6.05 5.75 2.73
N LEU A 69 5.66 4.65 2.08
CA LEU A 69 6.55 3.53 1.83
C LEU A 69 7.31 3.82 0.52
N VAL A 70 8.63 3.96 0.59
CA VAL A 70 9.51 4.08 -0.58
C VAL A 70 10.59 3.00 -0.53
N PHE A 71 10.89 2.39 -1.66
CA PHE A 71 11.95 1.39 -1.77
C PHE A 71 12.50 1.35 -3.20
N GLN A 72 13.73 0.87 -3.34
CA GLN A 72 14.37 0.66 -4.63
C GLN A 72 14.71 -0.83 -4.81
N THR A 73 14.44 -1.36 -5.99
CA THR A 73 14.83 -2.73 -6.34
C THR A 73 16.30 -2.76 -6.73
N LYS A 74 16.97 -3.86 -6.38
CA LYS A 74 18.38 -4.07 -6.74
C LYS A 74 18.58 -4.09 -8.27
N ASN A 75 19.82 -3.88 -8.69
CA ASN A 75 20.27 -4.17 -10.05
C ASN A 75 20.16 -5.68 -10.35
N LYS A 76 20.08 -6.02 -11.65
CA LYS A 76 20.08 -7.42 -12.11
C LYS A 76 21.38 -8.13 -11.77
#